data_AF-A0A3C2BA01-F1
#
_entry.id   AF-A0A3C2BA01-F1
#
_cell.length_a   1.000
_cell.length_b   1.000
_cell.length_c   1.000
_cell.angle_alpha   90.00
_cell.angle_beta   90.00
_cell.angle_gamma   90.00
#
_symmetry.space_group_name_H-M   'P 1'
#
loop_
_entity.id
_entity.type
_entity.pdbx_description
1 polymer ?
#
loop_
_entity_poly.entity_id
_entity_poly.type
_entity_poly.pdbx_seq_one_letter_code
_entity_poly.pdbx_strand_id
1 'polypeptide(L)'
;MNIQKPLKSVSVIAAALLMIAGANRLSKAETTLGTTDAVLPATEVSSELYESSDEKETESESNWWKAEITDYDSSLSLISYEIIPETTQTTVSAESETTQTTTTTTVNSSDSATTTDKSTEVSENGTSQVPYQSGSGSGETPVQKQIEIASPSSGEFAFTTYGWGHGVGLSQNGANAYATYAGWSYQDILFHYYQGTYLMNTGTTDGEIVSVNGETMDVLDAVAGIVYREVGGSMHEEAIKAQAVAVYTYIKFYGNDSHDLLCKPNPPQNVIDICRSVLGEALYYDGDFALTMFSASSGGYSANCYDVFSQDVPYLRSVYCEYDSVCDPHYGTVTYMSAEEVKKCIESDYGITLSDNPENWFAPYVGDSGYIYNVIIDGQIDVRGNDLRACLGLKSPKYDIAYAQ
;
A
#
# COMPACT_ATOMS: atom_id res chain seq x y z
N MET A 1 -6.71 -56.33 -22.89
CA MET A 1 -7.56 -55.18 -23.26
C MET A 1 -7.03 -54.00 -22.47
N ASN A 2 -6.09 -53.27 -23.07
CA ASN A 2 -5.44 -52.09 -22.49
C ASN A 2 -6.31 -50.87 -22.77
N ILE A 3 -6.56 -50.05 -21.75
CA ILE A 3 -6.98 -48.66 -21.93
C ILE A 3 -6.08 -47.81 -21.03
N GLN A 4 -5.03 -47.28 -21.63
CA GLN A 4 -4.24 -46.16 -21.11
C GLN A 4 -5.06 -44.88 -21.29
N LYS A 5 -5.11 -44.03 -20.26
CA LYS A 5 -5.49 -42.61 -20.40
C LYS A 5 -4.21 -41.75 -20.35
N PRO A 6 -4.10 -40.69 -21.17
CA PRO A 6 -2.84 -39.98 -21.38
C PRO A 6 -2.54 -38.94 -20.30
N LEU A 7 -1.25 -38.85 -19.95
CA LEU A 7 -0.61 -37.73 -19.24
C LEU A 7 -0.67 -36.48 -20.13
N LYS A 8 -1.12 -35.34 -19.58
CA LYS A 8 -0.95 -34.03 -20.22
C LYS A 8 0.37 -33.41 -19.77
N SER A 9 1.06 -32.88 -20.77
CA SER A 9 2.42 -32.37 -20.81
C SER A 9 2.65 -31.09 -20.02
N VAL A 10 3.83 -31.02 -19.41
CA VAL A 10 4.50 -29.82 -18.88
C VAL A 10 4.72 -28.81 -20.01
N SER A 11 4.25 -27.57 -19.83
CA SER A 11 4.57 -26.45 -20.74
C SER A 11 5.67 -25.58 -20.15
N VAL A 12 6.72 -25.41 -20.95
CA VAL A 12 7.83 -24.47 -20.74
C VAL A 12 7.32 -23.06 -21.00
N ILE A 13 7.44 -22.15 -20.02
CA ILE A 13 7.09 -20.73 -20.18
C ILE A 13 8.24 -20.01 -20.89
N ALA A 14 7.96 -19.47 -22.07
CA ALA A 14 8.79 -18.50 -22.76
C ALA A 14 8.46 -17.09 -22.23
N ALA A 15 9.50 -16.32 -21.87
CA ALA A 15 9.38 -14.94 -21.44
C ALA A 15 8.84 -14.06 -22.57
N ALA A 16 7.70 -13.38 -22.35
CA ALA A 16 7.20 -12.34 -23.24
C ALA A 16 7.74 -10.98 -22.79
N LEU A 17 8.60 -10.38 -23.62
CA LEU A 17 8.94 -8.95 -23.55
C LEU A 17 7.71 -8.14 -23.97
N LEU A 18 7.19 -7.30 -23.06
CA LEU A 18 6.25 -6.26 -23.44
C LEU A 18 7.02 -5.08 -24.05
N MET A 19 6.85 -4.86 -25.35
CA MET A 19 7.28 -3.64 -26.03
C MET A 19 6.18 -2.59 -25.86
N ILE A 20 6.45 -1.54 -25.08
CA ILE A 20 5.58 -0.36 -25.00
C ILE A 20 5.77 0.43 -26.30
N ALA A 21 4.76 0.40 -27.17
CA ALA A 21 4.71 1.26 -28.35
C ALA A 21 4.19 2.65 -27.95
N GLY A 22 5.12 3.57 -27.64
CA GLY A 22 4.81 4.99 -27.51
C GLY A 22 4.39 5.57 -28.86
N ALA A 23 3.11 5.94 -28.98
CA ALA A 23 2.60 6.65 -30.14
C ALA A 23 3.02 8.13 -30.10
N ASN A 24 4.23 8.42 -30.60
CA ASN A 24 4.65 9.78 -30.90
C ASN A 24 3.76 10.38 -32.01
N ARG A 25 2.87 11.30 -31.64
CA ARG A 25 2.29 12.25 -32.59
C ARG A 25 3.21 13.47 -32.71
N LEU A 26 4.13 13.45 -33.68
CA LEU A 26 4.77 14.67 -34.17
C LEU A 26 4.14 15.08 -35.51
N SER A 27 3.56 16.28 -35.54
CA SER A 27 3.21 16.97 -36.77
C SER A 27 4.46 17.57 -37.41
N LYS A 28 4.65 17.39 -38.73
CA LYS A 28 4.67 18.45 -39.77
C LYS A 28 5.47 18.04 -41.02
N ALA A 29 4.85 18.40 -42.14
CA ALA A 29 5.43 18.94 -43.37
C ALA A 29 6.08 17.99 -44.39
N GLU A 30 5.46 17.98 -45.55
CA GLU A 30 5.96 17.55 -46.86
C GLU A 30 7.25 18.29 -47.24
N THR A 31 8.22 17.58 -47.85
CA THR A 31 8.98 18.07 -49.00
C THR A 31 9.55 16.89 -49.80
N THR A 32 9.39 16.98 -51.12
CA THR A 32 9.78 16.08 -52.21
C THR A 32 11.29 16.04 -52.50
N LEU A 33 11.83 14.87 -52.89
CA LEU A 33 12.54 14.54 -54.15
C LEU A 33 13.47 13.32 -54.01
N GLY A 34 13.53 12.48 -55.06
CA GLY A 34 14.79 11.79 -55.44
C GLY A 34 14.74 10.27 -55.63
N THR A 35 14.46 9.86 -56.87
CA THR A 35 14.52 8.54 -57.52
C THR A 35 15.82 7.74 -57.33
N THR A 36 15.75 6.40 -57.28
CA THR A 36 16.36 5.48 -58.27
C THR A 36 15.89 4.02 -58.07
N ASP A 37 15.57 3.38 -59.20
CA ASP A 37 15.09 2.00 -59.37
C ASP A 37 16.13 0.90 -59.12
N ALA A 38 15.65 -0.27 -58.67
CA ALA A 38 16.09 -1.57 -59.20
C ALA A 38 15.01 -2.63 -58.92
N VAL A 39 14.55 -3.29 -59.99
CA VAL A 39 13.40 -4.20 -60.03
C VAL A 39 13.88 -5.63 -60.32
N LEU A 40 13.13 -6.61 -59.75
CA LEU A 40 12.71 -7.94 -60.26
C LEU A 40 13.30 -9.20 -59.60
N PRO A 41 12.57 -10.35 -59.60
CA PRO A 41 11.16 -10.56 -59.96
C PRO A 41 10.31 -11.29 -58.90
N ALA A 42 8.99 -11.20 -59.11
CA ALA A 42 7.93 -11.87 -58.38
C ALA A 42 7.74 -13.33 -58.85
N THR A 43 7.28 -14.19 -57.93
CA THR A 43 6.62 -15.45 -58.24
C THR A 43 5.33 -15.52 -57.44
N GLU A 44 4.21 -15.70 -58.16
CA GLU A 44 2.85 -15.87 -57.63
C GLU A 44 2.71 -17.17 -56.83
N VAL A 45 2.06 -17.10 -55.66
CA VAL A 45 1.31 -18.23 -55.11
C VAL A 45 0.01 -17.71 -54.46
N SER A 46 -1.09 -18.06 -55.12
CA SER A 46 -2.47 -18.29 -54.64
C SER A 46 -2.83 -17.89 -53.20
N SER A 47 -3.73 -16.91 -53.08
CA SER A 47 -4.48 -16.59 -51.86
C SER A 47 -5.64 -17.57 -51.65
N GLU A 48 -5.52 -18.45 -50.65
CA GLU A 48 -6.68 -19.10 -50.03
C GLU A 48 -7.14 -18.29 -48.82
N LEU A 49 -8.39 -17.86 -48.87
CA LEU A 49 -9.10 -17.15 -47.82
C LEU A 49 -9.27 -18.08 -46.61
N TYR A 50 -8.58 -17.80 -45.52
CA TYR A 50 -8.91 -18.34 -44.20
C TYR A 50 -9.74 -17.30 -43.45
N GLU A 51 -10.99 -17.67 -43.21
CA GLU A 51 -11.95 -17.01 -42.36
C GLU A 51 -11.46 -17.11 -40.91
N SER A 52 -11.02 -15.99 -40.30
CA SER A 52 -10.62 -15.96 -38.90
C SER A 52 -11.88 -15.96 -38.03
N SER A 53 -12.15 -17.08 -37.38
CA SER A 53 -13.09 -17.18 -36.28
C SER A 53 -12.58 -16.34 -35.10
N ASP A 54 -13.44 -15.46 -34.60
CA ASP A 54 -13.25 -14.72 -33.35
C ASP A 54 -12.98 -15.69 -32.19
N GLU A 55 -11.71 -15.79 -31.78
CA GLU A 55 -11.37 -16.33 -30.47
C GLU A 55 -11.37 -15.16 -29.48
N LYS A 56 -12.39 -15.15 -28.61
CA LYS A 56 -12.41 -14.33 -27.41
C LYS A 56 -11.17 -14.67 -26.59
N GLU A 57 -10.21 -13.77 -26.55
CA GLU A 57 -9.18 -13.73 -25.52
C GLU A 57 -9.88 -13.58 -24.17
N THR A 58 -9.83 -14.64 -23.37
CA THR A 58 -10.13 -14.55 -21.95
C THR A 58 -8.92 -13.91 -21.29
N GLU A 59 -9.01 -12.61 -21.03
CA GLU A 59 -8.15 -11.93 -20.07
C GLU A 59 -8.14 -12.76 -18.78
N SER A 60 -6.96 -13.20 -18.35
CA SER A 60 -6.80 -13.74 -17.01
C SER A 60 -7.00 -12.58 -16.05
N GLU A 61 -8.20 -12.47 -15.48
CA GLU A 61 -8.48 -11.57 -14.35
C GLU A 61 -7.41 -11.81 -13.29
N SER A 62 -6.48 -10.87 -13.18
CA SER A 62 -5.53 -10.78 -12.08
C SER A 62 -6.37 -10.56 -10.82
N ASN A 63 -6.64 -11.63 -10.09
CA ASN A 63 -7.41 -11.58 -8.87
C ASN A 63 -6.54 -10.96 -7.77
N TRP A 64 -6.52 -9.63 -7.73
CA TRP A 64 -5.78 -8.84 -6.74
C TRP A 64 -6.44 -9.02 -5.38
N TRP A 65 -5.86 -9.89 -4.56
CA TRP A 65 -6.39 -10.14 -3.24
C TRP A 65 -6.12 -8.93 -2.31
N LYS A 66 -7.19 -8.46 -1.66
CA LYS A 66 -7.17 -7.35 -0.68
C LYS A 66 -7.81 -7.80 0.63
N ALA A 67 -7.18 -7.49 1.75
CA ALA A 67 -7.78 -7.71 3.07
C ALA A 67 -8.86 -6.67 3.36
N GLU A 68 -9.99 -7.09 3.93
CA GLU A 68 -11.03 -6.17 4.41
C GLU A 68 -10.83 -5.85 5.90
N ILE A 69 -10.79 -4.56 6.25
CA ILE A 69 -10.66 -4.11 7.64
C ILE A 69 -11.93 -4.39 8.50
N THR A 70 -13.00 -4.90 7.90
CA THR A 70 -14.26 -5.20 8.60
C THR A 70 -14.19 -6.39 9.57
N ASP A 71 -13.06 -7.10 9.59
CA ASP A 71 -12.74 -8.10 10.63
C ASP A 71 -12.30 -7.46 11.96
N TYR A 72 -12.28 -6.13 12.06
CA TYR A 72 -12.26 -5.43 13.35
C TYR A 72 -13.64 -5.55 14.00
N ASP A 73 -13.76 -6.47 14.96
CA ASP A 73 -14.83 -6.42 15.94
C ASP A 73 -14.88 -5.01 16.55
N SER A 74 -16.07 -4.44 16.50
CA SER A 74 -16.54 -3.24 17.20
C SER A 74 -16.30 -3.21 18.73
N SER A 75 -15.42 -4.05 19.28
CA SER A 75 -15.04 -4.13 20.69
C SER A 75 -13.78 -3.36 21.06
N LEU A 76 -13.29 -2.45 20.21
CA LEU A 76 -12.52 -1.29 20.70
C LEU A 76 -13.47 -0.30 21.42
N SER A 77 -14.19 -0.78 22.42
CA SER A 77 -14.59 0.05 23.53
C SER A 77 -13.30 0.51 24.19
N LEU A 78 -13.02 1.80 24.03
CA LEU A 78 -12.33 2.67 24.97
C LEU A 78 -11.70 1.90 26.15
N ILE A 79 -10.37 1.83 26.19
CA ILE A 79 -9.69 1.66 27.46
C ILE A 79 -10.22 2.78 28.36
N SER A 80 -11.03 2.42 29.34
CA SER A 80 -11.46 3.32 30.41
C SER A 80 -10.22 3.63 31.23
N TYR A 81 -9.72 4.85 31.14
CA TYR A 81 -8.75 5.35 32.11
C TYR A 81 -9.45 5.47 33.45
N GLU A 82 -9.03 4.68 34.45
CA GLU A 82 -9.26 5.04 35.84
C GLU A 82 -8.51 6.36 36.08
N ILE A 83 -9.28 7.42 36.35
CA ILE A 83 -8.73 8.67 36.84
C ILE A 83 -8.13 8.37 38.22
N ILE A 84 -6.81 8.33 38.30
CA ILE A 84 -6.10 8.41 39.57
C ILE A 84 -6.47 9.77 40.17
N PRO A 85 -7.09 9.85 41.36
CA PRO A 85 -7.51 11.13 41.91
C PRO A 85 -6.29 12.02 42.12
N GLU A 86 -6.31 13.19 41.47
CA GLU A 86 -5.38 14.28 41.69
C GLU A 86 -5.26 14.55 43.19
N THR A 87 -4.01 14.57 43.67
CA THR A 87 -3.73 15.05 45.01
C THR A 87 -4.03 16.54 45.03
N THR A 88 -5.04 16.86 45.85
CA THR A 88 -5.62 18.16 46.09
C THR A 88 -4.57 19.26 46.26
N GLN A 89 -4.67 20.34 45.47
CA GLN A 89 -4.50 21.70 46.00
C GLN A 89 -4.96 22.79 45.05
N THR A 90 -6.23 23.17 45.16
CA THR A 90 -6.69 24.58 45.22
C THR A 90 -8.13 24.53 45.73
N THR A 91 -8.67 25.42 46.55
CA THR A 91 -8.46 26.85 46.80
C THR A 91 -9.29 27.16 48.04
N VAL A 92 -8.88 28.10 48.90
CA VAL A 92 -9.86 28.93 49.60
C VAL A 92 -9.43 30.38 49.46
N SER A 93 -10.26 31.14 48.76
CA SER A 93 -10.24 32.59 48.61
C SER A 93 -10.64 33.30 49.89
N ALA A 94 -9.97 34.39 50.26
CA ALA A 94 -10.58 35.55 50.93
C ALA A 94 -9.64 36.76 50.86
N GLU A 95 -10.23 37.92 50.58
CA GLU A 95 -9.61 39.24 50.57
C GLU A 95 -9.13 39.70 51.96
N SER A 96 -8.12 40.58 51.95
CA SER A 96 -7.91 41.76 52.82
C SER A 96 -6.55 41.85 53.54
N GLU A 97 -5.94 43.00 53.25
CA GLU A 97 -5.13 43.86 54.14
C GLU A 97 -3.73 43.44 54.65
N THR A 98 -2.78 44.32 54.28
CA THR A 98 -1.58 44.78 55.03
C THR A 98 -0.54 43.74 55.47
N THR A 99 0.70 43.88 54.98
CA THR A 99 1.76 44.70 55.60
C THR A 99 3.08 44.49 54.85
N GLN A 100 3.83 45.58 54.70
CA GLN A 100 5.22 45.65 54.25
C GLN A 100 6.14 44.66 55.00
N THR A 101 7.20 44.16 54.36
CA THR A 101 8.61 44.34 54.82
C THR A 101 9.58 43.78 53.76
N THR A 102 10.21 44.73 53.06
CA THR A 102 11.61 44.86 52.62
C THR A 102 12.58 43.70 52.91
N THR A 103 13.45 43.38 51.93
CA THR A 103 14.94 43.52 51.94
C THR A 103 15.52 42.68 50.78
N THR A 104 15.84 43.23 49.59
CA THR A 104 17.08 43.96 49.18
C THR A 104 18.23 43.06 48.69
N THR A 105 18.49 43.13 47.36
CA THR A 105 19.81 43.23 46.67
C THR A 105 20.67 41.95 46.64
N THR A 106 21.34 41.52 45.54
CA THR A 106 22.23 42.21 44.58
C THR A 106 22.51 41.22 43.43
N VAL A 107 22.22 41.53 42.16
CA VAL A 107 23.13 42.03 41.09
C VAL A 107 24.52 41.37 40.99
N ASN A 108 24.78 40.78 39.81
CA ASN A 108 25.96 40.94 38.94
C ASN A 108 25.72 40.06 37.69
N SER A 109 25.24 40.57 36.55
CA SER A 109 25.94 41.33 35.51
C SER A 109 27.16 40.62 34.91
N SER A 110 27.03 40.16 33.67
CA SER A 110 27.96 40.52 32.60
C SER A 110 27.31 40.31 31.23
N ASP A 111 27.27 41.41 30.48
CA ASP A 111 26.80 41.57 29.11
C ASP A 111 27.68 40.82 28.09
N SER A 112 27.11 40.51 26.93
CA SER A 112 27.65 41.01 25.66
C SER A 112 26.62 40.82 24.54
N ALA A 113 26.06 41.95 24.09
CA ALA A 113 25.29 42.08 22.87
C ALA A 113 26.22 42.20 21.66
N THR A 114 25.78 41.75 20.47
CA THR A 114 26.03 42.48 19.22
C THR A 114 24.91 42.19 18.22
N THR A 115 24.26 43.27 17.79
CA THR A 115 23.22 43.41 16.76
C THR A 115 23.83 43.71 15.38
N THR A 116 23.03 43.57 14.31
CA THR A 116 22.97 44.30 13.00
C THR A 116 22.84 43.34 11.81
N ASP A 117 22.13 43.61 10.70
CA ASP A 117 21.07 44.55 10.30
C ASP A 117 20.55 44.07 8.92
N LYS A 118 19.36 44.55 8.52
CA LYS A 118 18.63 44.27 7.27
C LYS A 118 19.33 44.78 6.00
N SER A 119 19.04 44.13 4.86
CA SER A 119 18.80 44.82 3.57
C SER A 119 17.95 43.96 2.62
N THR A 120 17.18 44.65 1.79
CA THR A 120 16.06 44.17 0.96
C THR A 120 16.43 44.36 -0.51
N GLU A 121 16.17 43.38 -1.37
CA GLU A 121 16.05 43.57 -2.83
C GLU A 121 14.88 42.74 -3.39
N VAL A 122 14.17 43.33 -4.36
CA VAL A 122 12.96 42.83 -5.03
C VAL A 122 13.35 42.37 -6.45
N SER A 123 12.86 41.21 -6.89
CA SER A 123 12.71 40.89 -8.32
C SER A 123 11.63 39.83 -8.58
N GLU A 124 10.99 39.94 -9.74
CA GLU A 124 9.71 39.37 -10.18
C GLU A 124 9.79 37.95 -10.81
N ASN A 125 8.65 37.25 -10.78
CA ASN A 125 8.19 36.14 -11.63
C ASN A 125 9.08 34.90 -11.82
N GLY A 126 8.78 33.85 -11.04
CA GLY A 126 9.21 32.47 -11.29
C GLY A 126 8.28 31.48 -10.59
N THR A 127 7.78 30.50 -11.35
CA THR A 127 7.03 29.31 -10.90
C THR A 127 7.51 28.75 -9.56
N SER A 128 6.64 28.75 -8.56
CA SER A 128 6.92 28.21 -7.22
C SER A 128 6.94 26.68 -7.25
N GLN A 129 8.13 26.11 -7.45
CA GLN A 129 8.52 24.85 -6.81
C GLN A 129 8.68 25.18 -5.32
N VAL A 130 7.73 24.78 -4.48
CA VAL A 130 7.77 25.08 -3.03
C VAL A 130 8.75 24.11 -2.37
N PRO A 131 9.85 24.59 -1.74
CA PRO A 131 10.71 23.74 -0.93
C PRO A 131 10.00 23.42 0.39
N TYR A 132 9.87 22.13 0.69
CA TYR A 132 9.08 21.62 1.81
C TYR A 132 9.80 21.77 3.16
N GLN A 133 9.02 22.08 4.20
CA GLN A 133 9.47 22.25 5.58
C GLN A 133 8.57 21.38 6.49
N SER A 134 9.18 20.44 7.22
CA SER A 134 8.46 19.39 7.96
C SER A 134 7.59 19.94 9.10
N GLY A 135 6.39 19.39 9.24
CA GLY A 135 5.50 19.61 10.40
C GLY A 135 6.09 19.07 11.71
N SER A 136 5.65 19.62 12.84
CA SER A 136 6.06 19.20 14.19
C SER A 136 5.04 18.21 14.75
N GLY A 137 5.39 16.91 14.81
CA GLY A 137 4.56 15.87 15.43
C GLY A 137 4.34 16.11 16.93
N SER A 138 3.20 15.67 17.47
CA SER A 138 2.76 15.96 18.85
C SER A 138 2.53 14.71 19.72
N GLY A 139 2.95 13.51 19.28
CA GLY A 139 2.74 12.27 20.01
C GLY A 139 4.05 11.58 20.39
N GLU A 140 4.14 11.06 21.63
CA GLU A 140 5.20 10.10 21.99
C GLU A 140 5.10 8.87 21.09
N THR A 141 6.24 8.40 20.58
CA THR A 141 6.28 7.17 19.75
C THR A 141 5.85 5.97 20.59
N PRO A 142 4.90 5.15 20.13
CA PRO A 142 4.49 3.97 20.87
C PRO A 142 5.66 2.99 21.06
N VAL A 143 5.63 2.22 22.14
CA VAL A 143 6.65 1.21 22.44
C VAL A 143 6.20 -0.13 21.86
N GLN A 144 7.12 -0.84 21.20
CA GLN A 144 6.84 -2.14 20.61
C GLN A 144 6.41 -3.14 21.69
N LYS A 145 5.25 -3.77 21.51
CA LYS A 145 4.79 -4.83 22.40
C LYS A 145 5.67 -6.06 22.18
N GLN A 146 6.35 -6.52 23.23
CA GLN A 146 7.06 -7.79 23.19
C GLN A 146 6.03 -8.92 23.19
N ILE A 147 5.95 -9.65 22.08
CA ILE A 147 5.06 -10.81 21.97
C ILE A 147 5.84 -12.04 22.43
N GLU A 148 5.35 -12.71 23.47
CA GLU A 148 5.81 -14.04 23.82
C GLU A 148 5.27 -15.04 22.77
N ILE A 149 6.14 -15.44 21.85
CA ILE A 149 5.84 -16.48 20.86
C ILE A 149 5.96 -17.84 21.56
N ALA A 150 4.85 -18.55 21.70
CA ALA A 150 4.89 -19.94 22.11
C ALA A 150 5.62 -20.77 21.03
N SER A 151 6.42 -21.73 21.43
CA SER A 151 7.01 -22.66 20.45
C SER A 151 5.93 -23.62 19.94
N PRO A 152 5.95 -24.01 18.65
CA PRO A 152 5.01 -25.01 18.15
C PRO A 152 5.14 -26.34 18.92
N SER A 153 4.04 -27.09 19.03
CA SER A 153 4.09 -28.45 19.59
C SER A 153 4.71 -29.41 18.57
N SER A 154 5.21 -30.56 19.05
CA SER A 154 5.65 -31.67 18.19
C SER A 154 4.59 -31.99 17.14
N GLY A 155 4.98 -32.00 15.86
CA GLY A 155 4.11 -32.23 14.72
C GLY A 155 3.44 -30.98 14.13
N GLU A 156 3.69 -29.78 14.67
CA GLU A 156 3.08 -28.53 14.23
C GLU A 156 4.08 -27.58 13.54
N PHE A 157 3.56 -26.83 12.57
CA PHE A 157 4.17 -25.63 12.04
C PHE A 157 3.72 -24.40 12.83
N ALA A 158 4.63 -23.44 12.96
CA ALA A 158 4.34 -22.07 13.36
C ALA A 158 4.68 -21.11 12.21
N PHE A 159 3.68 -20.37 11.74
CA PHE A 159 3.81 -19.31 10.75
C PHE A 159 3.72 -17.95 11.44
N THR A 160 4.84 -17.25 11.59
CA THR A 160 4.87 -15.93 12.23
C THR A 160 4.73 -14.85 11.16
N THR A 161 3.56 -14.21 11.07
CA THR A 161 3.25 -13.24 10.02
C THR A 161 3.49 -11.80 10.49
N TYR A 162 3.98 -10.96 9.59
CA TYR A 162 4.20 -9.53 9.81
C TYR A 162 3.38 -8.71 8.81
N GLY A 163 2.64 -7.71 9.30
CA GLY A 163 1.72 -6.93 8.47
C GLY A 163 0.43 -7.67 8.16
N TRP A 164 -0.47 -6.98 7.46
CA TRP A 164 -1.72 -7.53 6.96
C TRP A 164 -2.02 -6.94 5.59
N GLY A 165 -2.16 -7.82 4.61
CA GLY A 165 -2.42 -7.47 3.23
C GLY A 165 -1.26 -7.90 2.34
N HIS A 166 -1.26 -7.41 1.10
CA HIS A 166 -0.21 -7.71 0.14
C HIS A 166 1.06 -6.86 0.38
N GLY A 167 0.94 -5.72 1.08
CA GLY A 167 2.09 -4.90 1.49
C GLY A 167 2.67 -3.97 0.43
N VAL A 168 2.14 -3.96 -0.79
CA VAL A 168 2.60 -3.11 -1.90
C VAL A 168 1.96 -1.72 -1.78
N GLY A 169 2.76 -0.66 -1.94
CA GLY A 169 2.29 0.72 -1.89
C GLY A 169 1.99 1.20 -0.46
N LEU A 170 0.91 1.97 -0.29
CA LEU A 170 0.64 2.67 0.97
C LEU A 170 0.22 1.72 2.09
N SER A 171 0.90 1.79 3.23
CA SER A 171 0.41 1.21 4.49
C SER A 171 -0.58 2.16 5.16
N GLN A 172 -1.79 1.68 5.42
CA GLN A 172 -2.84 2.47 6.08
C GLN A 172 -2.50 2.77 7.55
N ASN A 173 -2.03 1.77 8.28
CA ASN A 173 -1.56 1.94 9.66
C ASN A 173 -0.32 2.85 9.71
N GLY A 174 0.65 2.64 8.81
CA GLY A 174 1.82 3.47 8.69
C GLY A 174 1.49 4.93 8.34
N ALA A 175 0.56 5.16 7.40
CA ALA A 175 0.08 6.51 7.06
C ALA A 175 -0.55 7.21 8.27
N ASN A 176 -1.42 6.51 9.01
CA ASN A 176 -2.01 7.03 10.23
C ASN A 176 -0.97 7.37 11.30
N ALA A 177 0.03 6.50 11.46
CA ALA A 177 1.11 6.71 12.43
C ALA A 177 2.05 7.86 12.02
N TYR A 178 2.42 7.99 10.75
CA TYR A 178 3.21 9.12 10.24
C TYR A 178 2.48 10.44 10.47
N ALA A 179 1.19 10.49 10.15
CA ALA A 179 0.37 11.66 10.42
C ALA A 179 0.31 12.00 11.92
N THR A 180 0.11 10.98 12.78
CA THR A 180 -0.10 11.16 14.22
C THR A 180 1.19 11.52 14.97
N TYR A 181 2.28 10.78 14.73
CA TYR A 181 3.50 10.85 15.53
C TYR A 181 4.59 11.69 14.88
N ALA A 182 4.71 11.64 13.55
CA ALA A 182 5.70 12.41 12.81
C ALA A 182 5.15 13.77 12.31
N GLY A 183 3.83 13.98 12.38
CA GLY A 183 3.19 15.22 11.90
C GLY A 183 3.27 15.38 10.39
N TRP A 184 3.36 14.27 9.65
CA TRP A 184 3.45 14.28 8.19
C TRP A 184 2.13 14.74 7.56
N SER A 185 2.25 15.55 6.51
CA SER A 185 1.11 15.87 5.66
C SER A 185 0.75 14.67 4.77
N TYR A 186 -0.46 14.70 4.21
CA TYR A 186 -0.89 13.67 3.26
C TYR A 186 0.04 13.57 2.05
N GLN A 187 0.63 14.69 1.62
CA GLN A 187 1.57 14.74 0.50
C GLN A 187 2.88 14.00 0.84
N ASP A 188 3.41 14.19 2.04
CA ASP A 188 4.61 13.47 2.50
C ASP A 188 4.37 11.97 2.55
N ILE A 189 3.21 11.57 3.07
CA ILE A 189 2.78 10.18 3.13
C ILE A 189 2.72 9.59 1.71
N LEU A 190 2.06 10.28 0.78
CA LEU A 190 1.96 9.85 -0.61
C LEU A 190 3.33 9.71 -1.27
N PHE A 191 4.20 10.72 -1.18
CA PHE A 191 5.51 10.68 -1.83
C PHE A 191 6.49 9.71 -1.18
N HIS A 192 6.28 9.37 0.09
CA HIS A 192 7.00 8.28 0.74
C HIS A 192 6.64 6.92 0.13
N TYR A 193 5.34 6.60 0.00
CA TYR A 193 4.90 5.29 -0.48
C TYR A 193 4.89 5.12 -2.01
N TYR A 194 4.78 6.23 -2.75
CA TYR A 194 4.71 6.24 -4.22
C TYR A 194 5.87 7.04 -4.80
N GLN A 195 7.09 6.52 -4.66
CA GLN A 195 8.32 7.26 -4.95
C GLN A 195 8.42 7.67 -6.42
N GLY A 196 8.83 8.91 -6.68
CA GLY A 196 9.01 9.41 -8.05
C GLY A 196 7.70 9.75 -8.78
N THR A 197 6.56 9.61 -8.12
CA THR A 197 5.30 10.19 -8.60
C THR A 197 5.24 11.69 -8.32
N TYR A 198 4.29 12.38 -8.95
CA TYR A 198 3.99 13.78 -8.67
C TYR A 198 2.49 14.00 -8.59
N LEU A 199 2.07 14.97 -7.77
CA LEU A 199 0.67 15.28 -7.51
C LEU A 199 0.18 16.35 -8.50
N MET A 200 -0.99 16.13 -9.09
CA MET A 200 -1.67 17.13 -9.92
C MET A 200 -3.16 17.18 -9.60
N ASN A 201 -3.76 18.35 -9.81
CA ASN A 201 -5.21 18.48 -9.84
C ASN A 201 -5.73 18.20 -11.25
N THR A 202 -6.75 17.36 -11.38
CA THR A 202 -7.39 16.98 -12.66
C THR A 202 -8.27 18.10 -13.24
N GLY A 203 -8.58 19.13 -12.46
CA GLY A 203 -9.31 20.32 -12.88
C GLY A 203 -10.82 20.12 -13.05
N THR A 204 -11.37 18.92 -12.82
CA THR A 204 -12.81 18.65 -12.93
C THR A 204 -13.22 17.48 -12.05
N THR A 205 -13.95 17.76 -10.97
CA THR A 205 -14.54 16.74 -10.09
C THR A 205 -16.04 16.91 -9.89
N ASP A 206 -16.56 18.12 -10.07
CA ASP A 206 -17.99 18.41 -9.90
C ASP A 206 -18.82 17.65 -10.93
N GLY A 207 -19.64 16.70 -10.44
CA GLY A 207 -20.50 15.87 -11.27
C GLY A 207 -19.75 14.81 -12.08
N GLU A 208 -18.48 14.52 -11.75
CA GLU A 208 -17.77 13.37 -12.31
C GLU A 208 -18.43 12.07 -11.81
N ILE A 209 -18.71 11.17 -12.75
CA ILE A 209 -19.35 9.88 -12.49
C ILE A 209 -18.35 8.76 -12.70
N VAL A 210 -18.29 7.83 -11.76
CA VAL A 210 -17.42 6.65 -11.78
C VAL A 210 -18.24 5.37 -11.59
N SER A 211 -17.65 4.24 -11.97
CA SER A 211 -18.22 2.90 -11.78
C SER A 211 -17.63 2.27 -10.51
N VAL A 212 -18.51 1.79 -9.64
CA VAL A 212 -18.16 1.00 -8.46
C VAL A 212 -19.00 -0.27 -8.48
N ASN A 213 -18.37 -1.44 -8.58
CA ASN A 213 -19.06 -2.73 -8.71
C ASN A 213 -20.09 -2.80 -9.85
N GLY A 214 -19.83 -2.10 -10.96
CA GLY A 214 -20.73 -2.03 -12.11
C GLY A 214 -21.91 -1.07 -11.93
N GLU A 215 -22.00 -0.34 -10.81
CA GLU A 215 -22.97 0.74 -10.60
C GLU A 215 -22.31 2.10 -10.77
N THR A 216 -22.98 3.03 -11.45
CA THR A 216 -22.48 4.40 -11.67
C THR A 216 -22.90 5.32 -10.53
N MET A 217 -21.96 6.07 -9.95
CA MET A 217 -22.23 7.03 -8.89
C MET A 217 -21.33 8.28 -8.96
N ASP A 218 -21.67 9.32 -8.19
CA ASP A 218 -20.85 10.52 -8.04
C ASP A 218 -19.47 10.17 -7.46
N VAL A 219 -18.41 10.77 -8.00
CA VAL A 219 -17.04 10.43 -7.62
C VAL A 219 -16.74 10.75 -6.16
N LEU A 220 -17.36 11.79 -5.58
CA LEU A 220 -17.18 12.08 -4.17
C LEU A 220 -17.80 10.98 -3.30
N ASP A 221 -18.99 10.51 -3.67
CA ASP A 221 -19.66 9.43 -2.95
C ASP A 221 -18.86 8.13 -3.05
N ALA A 222 -18.30 7.83 -4.23
CA ALA A 222 -17.44 6.67 -4.45
C ALA A 222 -16.18 6.74 -3.59
N VAL A 223 -15.41 7.83 -3.69
CA VAL A 223 -14.17 8.02 -2.93
C VAL A 223 -14.45 7.98 -1.42
N ALA A 224 -15.44 8.73 -0.93
CA ALA A 224 -15.74 8.78 0.50
C ALA A 224 -16.21 7.42 1.05
N GLY A 225 -17.03 6.68 0.28
CA GLY A 225 -17.52 5.38 0.70
C GLY A 225 -16.45 4.29 0.67
N ILE A 226 -15.52 4.33 -0.30
CA ILE A 226 -14.35 3.45 -0.32
C ILE A 226 -13.41 3.81 0.83
N VAL A 227 -13.05 5.08 1.01
CA VAL A 227 -12.18 5.54 2.12
C VAL A 227 -12.77 5.11 3.47
N TYR A 228 -14.07 5.31 3.70
CA TYR A 228 -14.72 4.89 4.94
C TYR A 228 -14.69 3.37 5.15
N ARG A 229 -14.76 2.59 4.06
CA ARG A 229 -14.58 1.14 4.14
C ARG A 229 -13.16 0.76 4.52
N GLU A 230 -12.19 1.43 3.94
CA GLU A 230 -10.76 1.07 3.98
C GLU A 230 -10.07 1.49 5.28
N VAL A 231 -10.34 2.71 5.76
CA VAL A 231 -9.63 3.30 6.91
C VAL A 231 -10.58 3.76 8.03
N GLY A 232 -11.89 3.58 7.87
CA GLY A 232 -12.87 4.05 8.83
C GLY A 232 -12.96 5.58 8.87
N GLY A 233 -13.43 6.12 9.99
CA GLY A 233 -13.60 7.57 10.20
C GLY A 233 -12.79 8.15 11.36
N SER A 234 -11.93 7.35 11.99
CA SER A 234 -11.19 7.70 13.21
C SER A 234 -9.67 7.85 13.01
N MET A 235 -9.15 7.53 11.81
CA MET A 235 -7.75 7.83 11.48
C MET A 235 -7.52 9.34 11.41
N HIS A 236 -6.25 9.73 11.53
CA HIS A 236 -5.81 11.11 11.42
C HIS A 236 -6.23 11.71 10.06
N GLU A 237 -6.63 12.99 10.05
CA GLU A 237 -7.12 13.68 8.86
C GLU A 237 -6.17 13.55 7.65
N GLU A 238 -4.88 13.80 7.86
CA GLU A 238 -3.85 13.66 6.81
C GLU A 238 -3.72 12.22 6.25
N ALA A 239 -3.98 11.20 7.06
CA ALA A 239 -4.00 9.82 6.58
C ALA A 239 -5.25 9.52 5.74
N ILE A 240 -6.41 10.06 6.14
CA ILE A 240 -7.66 9.98 5.36
C ILE A 240 -7.50 10.72 4.02
N LYS A 241 -6.84 11.89 4.00
CA LYS A 241 -6.50 12.61 2.76
C LYS A 241 -5.60 11.79 1.84
N ALA A 242 -4.53 11.20 2.37
CA ALA A 242 -3.63 10.36 1.58
C ALA A 242 -4.38 9.15 0.99
N GLN A 243 -5.23 8.51 1.79
CA GLN A 243 -6.09 7.41 1.31
C GLN A 243 -7.07 7.89 0.24
N ALA A 244 -7.68 9.07 0.38
CA ALA A 244 -8.61 9.62 -0.60
C ALA A 244 -7.95 9.90 -1.95
N VAL A 245 -6.75 10.50 -1.97
CA VAL A 245 -5.97 10.72 -3.19
C VAL A 245 -5.55 9.39 -3.82
N ALA A 246 -5.11 8.41 -3.02
CA ALA A 246 -4.76 7.09 -3.52
C ALA A 246 -5.98 6.37 -4.14
N VAL A 247 -7.16 6.45 -3.52
CA VAL A 247 -8.40 5.86 -4.06
C VAL A 247 -8.83 6.56 -5.35
N TYR A 248 -8.85 7.90 -5.36
CA TYR A 248 -9.20 8.65 -6.57
C TYR A 248 -8.25 8.30 -7.71
N THR A 249 -6.94 8.32 -7.47
CA THR A 249 -5.93 7.96 -8.49
C THR A 249 -6.15 6.54 -9.01
N TYR A 250 -6.46 5.57 -8.14
CA TYR A 250 -6.71 4.18 -8.53
C TYR A 250 -7.93 4.07 -9.46
N ILE A 251 -9.03 4.76 -9.12
CA ILE A 251 -10.22 4.80 -9.96
C ILE A 251 -9.89 5.40 -11.33
N LYS A 252 -9.08 6.47 -11.37
CA LYS A 252 -8.65 7.10 -12.63
C LYS A 252 -7.72 6.20 -13.44
N PHE A 253 -6.82 5.47 -12.78
CA PHE A 253 -5.92 4.49 -13.41
C PHE A 253 -6.71 3.43 -14.19
N TYR A 254 -7.81 2.93 -13.62
CA TYR A 254 -8.71 1.97 -14.27
C TYR A 254 -9.82 2.61 -15.12
N GLY A 255 -9.64 3.87 -15.55
CA GLY A 255 -10.56 4.50 -16.50
C GLY A 255 -11.91 4.89 -15.91
N ASN A 256 -11.92 5.40 -14.68
CA ASN A 256 -13.11 5.73 -13.88
C ASN A 256 -13.87 4.51 -13.35
N ASP A 257 -13.16 3.42 -13.07
CA ASP A 257 -13.71 2.19 -12.50
C ASP A 257 -12.96 1.82 -11.22
N SER A 258 -13.68 1.41 -10.18
CA SER A 258 -13.08 1.05 -8.90
C SER A 258 -12.46 -0.36 -8.90
N HIS A 259 -12.64 -1.12 -9.97
CA HIS A 259 -12.16 -2.47 -10.26
C HIS A 259 -12.44 -3.51 -9.16
N ASP A 260 -11.63 -3.48 -8.09
CA ASP A 260 -11.67 -4.37 -6.93
C ASP A 260 -11.98 -3.64 -5.61
N LEU A 261 -12.14 -2.32 -5.65
CA LEU A 261 -12.49 -1.50 -4.49
C LEU A 261 -14.00 -1.51 -4.26
N LEU A 262 -14.39 -1.81 -3.02
CA LEU A 262 -15.78 -1.83 -2.60
C LEU A 262 -16.11 -0.59 -1.78
N CYS A 263 -17.33 -0.08 -1.96
CA CYS A 263 -17.84 1.07 -1.23
C CYS A 263 -18.63 0.63 0.01
N LYS A 264 -18.46 1.34 1.12
CA LYS A 264 -19.32 1.21 2.31
C LYS A 264 -20.35 2.35 2.31
N PRO A 265 -21.66 2.05 2.42
CA PRO A 265 -22.69 3.08 2.39
C PRO A 265 -22.63 3.97 3.64
N ASN A 266 -23.14 5.19 3.50
CA ASN A 266 -23.30 6.19 4.57
C ASN A 266 -21.98 6.53 5.30
N PRO A 267 -20.94 7.00 4.58
CA PRO A 267 -19.75 7.55 5.24
C PRO A 267 -20.13 8.71 6.17
N PRO A 268 -19.49 8.84 7.34
CA PRO A 268 -19.75 9.96 8.24
C PRO A 268 -19.29 11.28 7.62
N GLN A 269 -19.95 12.38 8.00
CA GLN A 269 -19.73 13.69 7.36
C GLN A 269 -18.27 14.16 7.41
N ASN A 270 -17.54 13.86 8.48
CA ASN A 270 -16.13 14.19 8.57
C ASN A 270 -15.30 13.52 7.47
N VAL A 271 -15.57 12.25 7.15
CA VAL A 271 -14.87 11.54 6.05
C VAL A 271 -15.22 12.17 4.71
N ILE A 272 -16.50 12.50 4.48
CA ILE A 272 -16.95 13.17 3.25
C ILE A 272 -16.23 14.51 3.07
N ASP A 273 -16.17 15.33 4.13
CA ASP A 273 -15.57 16.66 4.05
C ASP A 273 -14.05 16.59 3.82
N ILE A 274 -13.37 15.62 4.45
CA ILE A 274 -11.94 15.38 4.22
C ILE A 274 -11.70 14.92 2.79
N CYS A 275 -12.47 13.94 2.28
CA CYS A 275 -12.34 13.47 0.90
C CYS A 275 -12.59 14.60 -0.10
N ARG A 276 -13.62 15.44 0.15
CA ARG A 276 -13.92 16.60 -0.68
C ARG A 276 -12.76 17.60 -0.72
N SER A 277 -12.01 17.76 0.37
CA SER A 277 -10.91 18.73 0.46
C SER A 277 -9.74 18.43 -0.47
N VAL A 278 -9.58 17.17 -0.89
CA VAL A 278 -8.50 16.70 -1.78
C VAL A 278 -9.03 16.06 -3.07
N LEU A 279 -10.35 16.10 -3.30
CA LEU A 279 -10.96 15.50 -4.47
C LEU A 279 -10.41 16.17 -5.74
N GLY A 280 -10.03 15.35 -6.72
CA GLY A 280 -9.42 15.83 -7.96
C GLY A 280 -7.90 15.89 -7.92
N GLU A 281 -7.29 15.76 -6.76
CA GLU A 281 -5.86 15.51 -6.68
C GLU A 281 -5.56 14.04 -6.98
N ALA A 282 -4.62 13.80 -7.89
CA ALA A 282 -4.21 12.46 -8.27
C ALA A 282 -2.68 12.38 -8.45
N LEU A 283 -2.13 11.20 -8.18
CA LEU A 283 -0.72 10.91 -8.44
C LEU A 283 -0.52 10.50 -9.89
N TYR A 284 0.55 11.01 -10.48
CA TYR A 284 0.98 10.69 -11.84
C TYR A 284 2.40 10.15 -11.85
N TYR A 285 2.65 9.28 -12.82
CA TYR A 285 3.98 8.81 -13.18
C TYR A 285 4.10 8.80 -14.71
N ASP A 286 5.14 9.43 -15.24
CA ASP A 286 5.39 9.51 -16.69
C ASP A 286 4.20 10.03 -17.52
N GLY A 287 3.45 11.00 -16.99
CA GLY A 287 2.32 11.62 -17.67
C GLY A 287 0.97 10.92 -17.49
N ASP A 288 0.96 9.69 -16.99
CA ASP A 288 -0.25 8.89 -16.75
C ASP A 288 -0.59 8.81 -15.25
N PHE A 289 -1.85 8.46 -14.93
CA PHE A 289 -2.23 8.17 -13.54
C PHE A 289 -1.35 7.05 -12.99
N ALA A 290 -0.88 7.18 -11.75
CA ALA A 290 -0.08 6.16 -11.09
C ALA A 290 -0.97 5.06 -10.51
N LEU A 291 -0.52 3.80 -10.56
CA LEU A 291 -1.15 2.70 -9.84
C LEU A 291 -0.90 2.85 -8.34
N THR A 292 -1.93 3.26 -7.60
CA THR A 292 -1.84 3.56 -6.16
C THR A 292 -2.35 2.40 -5.30
N MET A 293 -1.58 1.31 -5.24
CA MET A 293 -1.91 0.16 -4.39
C MET A 293 -1.77 0.50 -2.90
N PHE A 294 -2.59 -0.13 -2.04
CA PHE A 294 -2.52 0.09 -0.61
C PHE A 294 -3.02 -1.13 0.18
N SER A 295 -2.56 -1.28 1.42
CA SER A 295 -2.92 -2.39 2.31
C SER A 295 -2.91 -1.96 3.78
N ALA A 296 -3.47 -2.80 4.67
CA ALA A 296 -3.64 -2.46 6.07
C ALA A 296 -2.31 -2.17 6.79
N SER A 297 -1.33 -3.07 6.68
CA SER A 297 0.02 -2.84 7.22
C SER A 297 1.09 -3.58 6.44
N SER A 298 2.27 -2.96 6.33
CA SER A 298 3.45 -3.54 5.68
C SER A 298 4.36 -4.33 6.63
N GLY A 299 4.10 -4.30 7.94
CA GLY A 299 4.95 -5.00 8.91
C GLY A 299 6.40 -4.49 8.89
N GLY A 300 6.57 -3.17 8.75
CA GLY A 300 7.84 -2.46 8.87
C GLY A 300 8.48 -2.05 7.54
N TYR A 301 8.20 -2.76 6.45
CA TYR A 301 8.66 -2.39 5.10
C TYR A 301 7.56 -2.72 4.12
N SER A 302 7.22 -1.83 3.18
CA SER A 302 6.37 -2.20 2.04
C SER A 302 7.07 -3.20 1.13
N ALA A 303 6.30 -3.98 0.40
CA ALA A 303 6.80 -4.92 -0.59
C ALA A 303 7.15 -4.20 -1.91
N ASN A 304 8.13 -4.72 -2.64
CA ASN A 304 8.23 -4.40 -4.05
C ASN A 304 7.05 -5.05 -4.79
N CYS A 305 6.47 -4.36 -5.78
CA CYS A 305 5.36 -4.93 -6.56
C CYS A 305 5.74 -6.27 -7.22
N TYR A 306 6.98 -6.41 -7.67
CA TYR A 306 7.49 -7.64 -8.28
C TYR A 306 7.46 -8.84 -7.33
N ASP A 307 7.79 -8.64 -6.05
CA ASP A 307 7.89 -9.72 -5.07
C ASP A 307 6.53 -10.38 -4.82
N VAL A 308 5.45 -9.61 -4.93
CA VAL A 308 4.10 -10.07 -4.60
C VAL A 308 3.27 -10.39 -5.83
N PHE A 309 3.42 -9.61 -6.90
CA PHE A 309 2.55 -9.65 -8.06
C PHE A 309 3.28 -9.85 -9.38
N SER A 310 4.59 -10.07 -9.37
CA SER A 310 5.42 -10.28 -10.56
C SER A 310 5.47 -9.11 -11.54
N GLN A 311 4.91 -7.95 -11.18
CA GLN A 311 4.92 -6.76 -12.01
C GLN A 311 5.99 -5.79 -11.54
N ASP A 312 6.82 -5.34 -12.47
CA ASP A 312 7.83 -4.33 -12.18
C ASP A 312 7.25 -2.93 -12.37
N VAL A 313 6.78 -2.33 -11.28
CA VAL A 313 6.23 -0.97 -11.26
C VAL A 313 7.26 -0.05 -10.60
N PRO A 314 7.90 0.89 -11.35
CA PRO A 314 9.08 1.62 -10.89
C PRO A 314 8.93 2.39 -9.58
N TYR A 315 7.71 2.85 -9.28
CA TYR A 315 7.38 3.66 -8.10
C TYR A 315 6.72 2.86 -6.96
N LEU A 316 6.38 1.59 -7.17
CA LEU A 316 5.89 0.68 -6.12
C LEU A 316 7.04 -0.18 -5.60
N ARG A 317 7.97 0.50 -4.93
CA ARG A 317 9.19 -0.06 -4.33
C ARG A 317 9.06 -0.16 -2.81
N SER A 318 9.87 -1.05 -2.24
CA SER A 318 9.95 -1.19 -0.79
C SER A 318 10.41 0.11 -0.13
N VAL A 319 9.65 0.55 0.87
CA VAL A 319 9.97 1.67 1.75
C VAL A 319 9.81 1.28 3.20
N TYR A 320 10.68 1.79 4.06
CA TYR A 320 10.67 1.52 5.49
C TYR A 320 9.60 2.35 6.20
N CYS A 321 8.84 1.72 7.08
CA CYS A 321 7.95 2.38 8.03
C CYS A 321 8.30 2.00 9.46
N GLU A 322 8.90 2.92 10.21
CA GLU A 322 9.33 2.71 11.59
C GLU A 322 8.17 2.43 12.56
N TYR A 323 6.96 2.86 12.21
CA TYR A 323 5.78 2.71 13.04
C TYR A 323 5.04 1.40 12.83
N ASP A 324 5.15 0.77 11.66
CA ASP A 324 4.36 -0.43 11.36
C ASP A 324 4.68 -1.57 12.32
N SER A 325 5.96 -1.81 12.64
CA SER A 325 6.33 -2.87 13.61
C SER A 325 5.88 -2.62 15.04
N VAL A 326 5.40 -1.41 15.33
CA VAL A 326 5.03 -0.93 16.66
C VAL A 326 3.50 -0.79 16.78
N CYS A 327 2.87 -0.25 15.74
CA CYS A 327 1.46 0.11 15.70
C CYS A 327 0.58 -0.97 15.07
N ASP A 328 1.15 -1.87 14.26
CA ASP A 328 0.38 -2.96 13.66
C ASP A 328 -0.03 -3.98 14.73
N PRO A 329 -1.34 -4.14 15.00
CA PRO A 329 -1.81 -5.13 15.97
C PRO A 329 -1.54 -6.58 15.52
N HIS A 330 -1.17 -6.80 14.25
CA HIS A 330 -0.87 -8.10 13.68
C HIS A 330 0.61 -8.39 13.51
N TYR A 331 1.49 -7.46 13.90
CA TYR A 331 2.93 -7.68 13.80
C TYR A 331 3.35 -8.88 14.66
N GLY A 332 3.89 -9.92 14.03
CA GLY A 332 4.33 -11.13 14.73
C GLY A 332 3.18 -12.05 15.17
N THR A 333 2.01 -11.99 14.49
CA THR A 333 0.92 -12.94 14.74
C THR A 333 1.36 -14.35 14.34
N VAL A 334 1.18 -15.32 15.23
CA VAL A 334 1.55 -16.72 14.95
C VAL A 334 0.31 -17.54 14.64
N THR A 335 0.32 -18.21 13.48
CA THR A 335 -0.66 -19.24 13.11
C THR A 335 -0.01 -20.61 13.31
N TYR A 336 -0.60 -21.45 14.17
CA TYR A 336 -0.19 -22.84 14.33
C TYR A 336 -1.04 -23.73 13.44
N MET A 337 -0.39 -24.68 12.76
CA MET A 337 -1.06 -25.67 11.92
C MET A 337 -0.37 -27.01 12.10
N SER A 338 -1.13 -28.08 12.26
CA SER A 338 -0.56 -29.43 12.22
C SER A 338 0.02 -29.73 10.83
N ALA A 339 1.03 -30.61 10.75
CA ALA A 339 1.56 -31.06 9.47
C ALA A 339 0.47 -31.66 8.56
N GLU A 340 -0.54 -32.32 9.13
CA GLU A 340 -1.66 -32.88 8.36
C GLU A 340 -2.55 -31.79 7.74
N GLU A 341 -2.81 -30.69 8.47
CA GLU A 341 -3.57 -29.55 7.93
C GLU A 341 -2.80 -28.86 6.80
N VAL A 342 -1.51 -28.61 7.01
CA VAL A 342 -0.63 -28.02 5.99
C VAL A 342 -0.60 -28.90 4.74
N LYS A 343 -0.42 -30.22 4.92
CA LYS A 343 -0.42 -31.18 3.82
C LYS A 343 -1.72 -31.14 3.05
N LYS A 344 -2.85 -31.17 3.74
CA LYS A 344 -4.17 -31.12 3.12
C LYS A 344 -4.38 -29.85 2.29
N CYS A 345 -4.00 -28.67 2.80
CA CYS A 345 -4.09 -27.41 2.06
C CYS A 345 -3.27 -27.47 0.76
N ILE A 346 -1.99 -27.86 0.87
CA ILE A 346 -1.06 -27.89 -0.26
C ILE A 346 -1.47 -28.92 -1.32
N GLU A 347 -1.78 -30.15 -0.92
CA GLU A 347 -2.16 -31.21 -1.87
C GLU A 347 -3.49 -30.89 -2.56
N SER A 348 -4.43 -30.24 -1.86
CA SER A 348 -5.70 -29.80 -2.43
C SER A 348 -5.51 -28.70 -3.47
N ASP A 349 -4.71 -27.68 -3.17
CA ASP A 349 -4.60 -26.49 -4.03
C ASP A 349 -3.64 -26.71 -5.19
N TYR A 350 -2.58 -27.51 -5.01
CA TYR A 350 -1.52 -27.68 -6.02
C TYR A 350 -1.50 -29.07 -6.67
N GLY A 351 -2.29 -30.04 -6.19
CA GLY A 351 -2.39 -31.36 -6.80
C GLY A 351 -1.11 -32.19 -6.74
N ILE A 352 -0.23 -31.91 -5.79
CA ILE A 352 0.98 -32.70 -5.51
C ILE A 352 0.75 -33.70 -4.37
N THR A 353 1.74 -34.56 -4.11
CA THR A 353 1.77 -35.38 -2.90
C THR A 353 3.03 -35.06 -2.11
N LEU A 354 2.88 -34.57 -0.88
CA LEU A 354 4.01 -34.21 -0.03
C LEU A 354 4.68 -35.45 0.56
N SER A 355 6.00 -35.38 0.69
CA SER A 355 6.81 -36.38 1.37
C SER A 355 6.41 -36.55 2.84
N ASP A 356 6.87 -37.64 3.47
CA ASP A 356 6.59 -37.94 4.88
C ASP A 356 7.41 -37.09 5.86
N ASN A 357 8.31 -36.22 5.38
CA ASN A 357 9.15 -35.37 6.24
C ASN A 357 8.77 -33.88 6.12
N PRO A 358 7.97 -33.33 7.05
CA PRO A 358 7.52 -31.95 7.01
C PRO A 358 8.63 -30.90 7.04
N GLU A 359 9.80 -31.25 7.59
CA GLU A 359 10.96 -30.34 7.65
C GLU A 359 11.48 -29.91 6.28
N ASN A 360 11.20 -30.71 5.25
CA ASN A 360 11.67 -30.46 3.89
C ASN A 360 10.60 -29.78 3.01
N TRP A 361 9.40 -29.54 3.53
CA TRP A 361 8.27 -29.09 2.70
C TRP A 361 8.42 -27.66 2.18
N PHE A 362 9.18 -26.80 2.85
CA PHE A 362 9.29 -25.40 2.45
C PHE A 362 10.73 -24.95 2.30
N ALA A 363 11.07 -24.43 1.11
CA ALA A 363 12.30 -23.68 0.86
C ALA A 363 11.94 -22.28 0.33
N PRO A 364 11.72 -21.29 1.23
CA PRO A 364 11.30 -19.95 0.84
C PRO A 364 12.46 -19.13 0.27
N TYR A 365 12.13 -18.27 -0.70
CA TYR A 365 12.97 -17.20 -1.20
C TYR A 365 12.39 -15.86 -0.77
N VAL A 366 13.20 -15.10 -0.03
CA VAL A 366 12.79 -13.86 0.63
C VAL A 366 13.45 -12.68 -0.06
N GLY A 367 12.67 -11.66 -0.40
CA GLY A 367 13.16 -10.39 -0.94
C GLY A 367 13.73 -9.49 0.16
N ASP A 368 14.42 -8.43 -0.22
CA ASP A 368 15.11 -7.52 0.72
C ASP A 368 14.15 -6.84 1.74
N SER A 369 12.86 -6.77 1.41
CA SER A 369 11.79 -6.23 2.24
C SER A 369 11.20 -7.21 3.27
N GLY A 370 11.67 -8.47 3.25
CA GLY A 370 11.19 -9.57 4.08
C GLY A 370 10.00 -10.35 3.50
N TYR A 371 9.46 -9.95 2.35
CA TYR A 371 8.37 -10.70 1.71
C TYR A 371 8.91 -11.94 1.01
N ILE A 372 8.22 -13.06 1.18
CA ILE A 372 8.50 -14.27 0.43
C ILE A 372 7.96 -14.06 -0.98
N TYR A 373 8.85 -13.99 -1.97
CA TYR A 373 8.44 -13.83 -3.37
C TYR A 373 8.20 -15.18 -4.06
N ASN A 374 8.73 -16.27 -3.48
CA ASN A 374 8.67 -17.61 -4.05
C ASN A 374 8.97 -18.68 -2.99
N VAL A 375 8.42 -19.88 -3.13
CA VAL A 375 8.67 -21.03 -2.26
C VAL A 375 8.72 -22.29 -3.09
N ILE A 376 9.83 -23.03 -2.99
CA ILE A 376 9.87 -24.41 -3.49
C ILE A 376 9.18 -25.30 -2.46
N ILE A 377 8.11 -25.97 -2.89
CA ILE A 377 7.35 -26.89 -2.05
C ILE A 377 7.86 -28.31 -2.26
N ASP A 378 8.43 -28.89 -1.20
CA ASP A 378 8.94 -30.27 -1.10
C ASP A 378 9.92 -30.66 -2.23
N GLY A 379 10.60 -29.68 -2.83
CA GLY A 379 11.49 -29.88 -3.98
C GLY A 379 10.77 -30.23 -5.29
N GLN A 380 9.44 -30.13 -5.34
CA GLN A 380 8.62 -30.61 -6.48
C GLN A 380 8.13 -29.48 -7.37
N ILE A 381 7.56 -28.43 -6.76
CA ILE A 381 6.94 -27.31 -7.47
C ILE A 381 7.43 -25.99 -6.92
N ASP A 382 7.27 -24.97 -7.74
CA ASP A 382 7.59 -23.60 -7.39
C ASP A 382 6.31 -22.77 -7.32
N VAL A 383 6.10 -22.09 -6.19
CA VAL A 383 4.85 -21.40 -5.87
C VAL A 383 5.16 -19.99 -5.37
N ARG A 384 4.39 -18.98 -5.82
CA ARG A 384 4.56 -17.61 -5.32
C ARG A 384 4.24 -17.53 -3.83
N GLY A 385 5.00 -16.73 -3.09
CA GLY A 385 4.76 -16.60 -1.64
C GLY A 385 3.38 -16.05 -1.30
N ASN A 386 2.81 -15.18 -2.15
CA ASN A 386 1.43 -14.71 -2.00
C ASN A 386 0.39 -15.82 -2.22
N ASP A 387 0.64 -16.74 -3.16
CA ASP A 387 -0.25 -17.87 -3.41
C ASP A 387 -0.21 -18.86 -2.25
N LEU A 388 0.99 -19.17 -1.74
CA LEU A 388 1.14 -20.04 -0.57
C LEU A 388 0.48 -19.43 0.67
N ARG A 389 0.62 -18.12 0.86
CA ARG A 389 -0.10 -17.39 1.91
C ARG A 389 -1.61 -17.57 1.78
N ALA A 390 -2.16 -17.53 0.56
CA ALA A 390 -3.60 -17.69 0.33
C ALA A 390 -4.03 -19.13 0.63
N CYS A 391 -3.27 -20.13 0.16
CA CYS A 391 -3.47 -21.54 0.44
C CYS A 391 -3.52 -21.86 1.95
N LEU A 392 -2.63 -21.24 2.73
CA LEU A 392 -2.51 -21.43 4.18
C LEU A 392 -3.35 -20.46 5.01
N GLY A 393 -4.05 -19.50 4.38
CA GLY A 393 -4.86 -18.50 5.09
C GLY A 393 -4.05 -17.54 5.98
N LEU A 394 -2.80 -17.25 5.63
CA LEU A 394 -1.93 -16.35 6.40
C LEU A 394 -2.30 -14.87 6.16
N LYS A 395 -1.90 -13.96 7.06
CA LYS A 395 -2.29 -12.54 7.00
C LYS A 395 -1.53 -11.72 5.95
N SER A 396 -0.32 -12.10 5.59
CA SER A 396 0.55 -11.43 4.61
C SER A 396 1.53 -12.44 3.99
N PRO A 397 2.16 -12.13 2.84
CA PRO A 397 3.26 -12.93 2.27
C PRO A 397 4.60 -12.74 3.00
N LYS A 398 4.60 -12.04 4.15
CA LYS A 398 5.78 -11.77 4.96
C LYS A 398 5.67 -12.55 6.26
N TYR A 399 6.26 -13.73 6.28
CA TYR A 399 6.19 -14.61 7.44
C TYR A 399 7.43 -15.50 7.58
N ASP A 400 7.72 -15.89 8.81
CA ASP A 400 8.68 -16.95 9.13
C ASP A 400 7.97 -18.30 9.28
N ILE A 401 8.66 -19.39 8.94
CA ILE A 401 8.17 -20.77 9.05
C ILE A 401 9.07 -21.53 10.03
N ALA A 402 8.47 -22.16 11.04
CA ALA A 402 9.15 -23.10 11.93
C ALA A 402 8.33 -24.39 12.06
N TYR A 403 9.00 -25.53 12.22
CA TYR A 403 8.38 -26.83 12.50
C TYR A 403 8.98 -27.42 13.77
N ALA A 404 8.14 -28.01 14.64
CA ALA A 404 8.60 -28.73 15.82
C ALA A 404 8.47 -30.24 15.63
N GLN A 405 9.54 -30.96 15.95
CA GLN A 405 9.59 -32.42 15.96
C GLN A 405 8.90 -33.04 17.18
#